data_AF-A0A965UT78-F1
#
_entry.id   AF-A0A965UT78-F1
#
_cell.length_a   1.000
_cell.length_b   1.000
_cell.length_c   1.000
_cell.angle_alpha   90.00
_cell.angle_beta   90.00
_cell.angle_gamma   90.00
#
_symmetry.space_group_name_H-M   'P 1'
#
loop_
_entity.id
_entity.type
_entity.pdbx_description
1 polymer ?
#
loop_
_entity_poly.entity_id
_entity_poly.type
_entity_poly.pdbx_seq_one_letter_code
_entity_poly.pdbx_strand_id
1 'polypeptide(L)'
;MDIKQNLKAVKQIYMSDAAISMLCDFERVLDNMDFYTFPNWRIGELVEGPIISRYWVKCIFMWPLDRMPDPAAAKRLLPYGAKITYKKEKVRVPIEIRSPADIRPGSHKGKLVEFPIWYVEMLLPKKLMSDIKQGSVDIAGEEVDLADLQASIEKGLSDKGAKEQDVNKEAPIENEEEENEQA
;
A
#
# COMPACT_ATOMS: atom_id res chain seq x y z
N MET A 1 -4.75 -0.61 12.61
CA MET A 1 -5.23 -1.15 11.32
C MET A 1 -6.04 -2.42 11.52
N ASP A 2 -7.03 -2.65 10.65
CA ASP A 2 -7.87 -3.85 10.61
C ASP A 2 -7.44 -4.71 9.41
N ILE A 3 -7.34 -6.03 9.57
CA ILE A 3 -6.86 -6.98 8.54
C ILE A 3 -7.62 -6.83 7.22
N LYS A 4 -8.89 -6.43 7.28
CA LYS A 4 -9.72 -6.17 6.11
C LYS A 4 -9.13 -5.09 5.18
N GLN A 5 -8.41 -4.11 5.73
CA GLN A 5 -7.79 -3.05 4.93
C GLN A 5 -6.61 -3.59 4.13
N ASN A 6 -5.78 -4.46 4.70
CA ASN A 6 -4.67 -5.11 3.98
C ASN A 6 -5.20 -5.96 2.82
N LEU A 7 -6.30 -6.69 3.02
CA LEU A 7 -6.93 -7.48 1.95
C LEU A 7 -7.43 -6.59 0.79
N LYS A 8 -8.02 -5.43 1.11
CA LYS A 8 -8.44 -4.45 0.10
C LYS A 8 -7.23 -3.89 -0.67
N ALA A 9 -6.15 -3.56 0.04
CA ALA A 9 -4.92 -3.07 -0.58
C ALA A 9 -4.35 -4.10 -1.57
N VAL A 10 -4.20 -5.37 -1.16
CA VAL A 10 -3.74 -6.44 -2.05
C VAL A 10 -4.65 -6.59 -3.27
N LYS A 11 -5.97 -6.55 -3.07
CA LYS A 11 -6.94 -6.63 -4.19
C LYS A 11 -6.79 -5.44 -5.15
N GLN A 12 -6.58 -4.24 -4.63
CA GLN A 12 -6.42 -3.04 -5.45
C GLN A 12 -5.14 -3.09 -6.29
N ILE A 13 -4.03 -3.55 -5.70
CA ILE A 13 -2.76 -3.76 -6.42
C ILE A 13 -2.97 -4.80 -7.52
N TYR A 14 -3.55 -5.95 -7.18
CA TYR A 14 -3.77 -7.04 -8.15
C TYR A 14 -4.66 -6.63 -9.32
N MET A 15 -5.65 -5.78 -9.08
CA MET A 15 -6.56 -5.29 -10.12
C MET A 15 -5.93 -4.23 -11.02
N SER A 16 -4.70 -3.79 -10.77
CA SER A 16 -4.05 -2.69 -11.49
C SER A 16 -2.62 -3.02 -11.90
N ASP A 17 -2.44 -3.37 -13.17
CA ASP A 17 -1.12 -3.63 -13.79
C ASP A 17 -0.15 -2.46 -13.57
N ALA A 18 -0.67 -1.24 -13.58
CA ALA A 18 0.09 -0.02 -13.32
C ALA A 18 0.63 0.05 -11.88
N ALA A 19 -0.14 -0.42 -10.89
CA ALA A 19 0.29 -0.49 -9.50
C ALA A 19 1.32 -1.61 -9.29
N ILE A 20 1.13 -2.77 -9.92
CA ILE A 20 2.10 -3.87 -9.90
C ILE A 20 3.42 -3.41 -10.51
N SER A 21 3.38 -2.79 -11.70
CA SER A 21 4.58 -2.29 -12.38
C SER A 21 5.34 -1.27 -11.52
N MET A 22 4.63 -0.32 -10.89
CA MET A 22 5.23 0.64 -9.97
C MET A 22 5.82 -0.01 -8.72
N LEU A 23 5.20 -1.07 -8.19
CA LEU A 23 5.74 -1.79 -7.05
C LEU A 23 6.99 -2.61 -7.43
N CYS A 24 7.03 -3.20 -8.63
CA CYS A 24 8.23 -3.83 -9.16
C CYS A 24 9.36 -2.83 -9.34
N ASP A 25 9.07 -1.64 -9.88
CA ASP A 25 10.07 -0.57 -10.00
C ASP A 25 10.54 -0.08 -8.62
N PHE A 26 9.67 -0.10 -7.61
CA PHE A 26 10.04 0.22 -6.22
C PHE A 26 10.98 -0.84 -5.65
N GLU A 27 10.68 -2.12 -5.88
CA GLU A 27 11.47 -3.27 -5.43
C GLU A 27 12.88 -3.23 -6.05
N ARG A 28 12.99 -2.92 -7.35
CA ARG A 28 14.28 -2.72 -8.03
C ARG A 28 15.16 -1.68 -7.34
N VAL A 29 14.59 -0.61 -6.80
CA VAL A 29 15.37 0.39 -6.04
C VAL A 29 15.93 -0.22 -4.76
N LEU A 30 15.17 -1.05 -4.05
CA LEU A 30 15.65 -1.69 -2.82
C LEU A 30 16.77 -2.69 -3.12
N ASP A 31 16.60 -3.49 -4.17
CA ASP A 31 17.60 -4.47 -4.60
C ASP A 31 18.89 -3.79 -5.05
N ASN A 32 18.79 -2.79 -5.93
CA ASN A 32 19.95 -2.07 -6.46
C ASN A 32 20.74 -1.32 -5.37
N MET A 33 20.09 -0.95 -4.27
CA MET A 33 20.72 -0.27 -3.13
C MET A 33 21.24 -1.24 -2.05
N ASP A 34 21.22 -2.55 -2.33
CA ASP A 34 21.61 -3.67 -1.47
C ASP A 34 20.82 -3.77 -0.15
N PHE A 35 19.54 -3.39 -0.11
CA PHE A 35 18.77 -3.39 1.15
C PHE A 35 18.72 -4.79 1.79
N TYR A 36 18.67 -5.84 0.97
CA TYR A 36 18.59 -7.22 1.44
C TYR A 36 19.90 -7.76 2.03
N THR A 37 21.01 -7.03 1.91
CA THR A 37 22.26 -7.37 2.64
C THR A 37 22.18 -7.01 4.12
N PHE A 38 21.26 -6.11 4.48
CA PHE A 38 21.08 -5.67 5.86
C PHE A 38 20.06 -6.54 6.61
N PRO A 39 20.25 -6.72 7.93
CA PRO A 39 19.37 -7.55 8.75
C PRO A 39 17.89 -7.13 8.69
N ASN A 40 17.01 -8.14 8.71
CA ASN A 40 15.56 -8.04 8.79
C ASN A 40 14.84 -7.32 7.63
N TRP A 41 15.51 -6.75 6.63
CA TRP A 41 14.82 -6.10 5.49
C TRP A 41 13.99 -7.07 4.65
N ARG A 42 14.47 -8.31 4.47
CA ARG A 42 13.81 -9.33 3.64
C ARG A 42 12.45 -9.83 4.17
N ILE A 43 12.18 -9.65 5.47
CA ILE A 43 10.95 -10.15 6.13
C ILE A 43 9.87 -9.08 6.26
N GLY A 44 10.08 -7.89 5.69
CA GLY A 44 9.10 -6.82 5.72
C GLY A 44 7.86 -7.19 4.90
N GLU A 45 6.68 -6.86 5.44
CA GLU A 45 5.42 -7.07 4.74
C GLU A 45 4.85 -5.74 4.28
N LEU A 46 4.41 -5.67 3.01
CA LEU A 46 3.73 -4.48 2.48
C LEU A 46 2.35 -4.36 3.13
N VAL A 47 2.11 -3.21 3.74
CA VAL A 47 0.84 -2.88 4.42
C VAL A 47 -0.02 -2.04 3.50
N GLU A 48 0.59 -1.04 2.88
CA GLU A 48 -0.10 -0.05 2.05
C GLU A 48 0.84 0.48 0.97
N GLY A 49 0.33 0.61 -0.25
CA GLY A 49 1.07 1.12 -1.40
C GLY A 49 0.93 0.24 -2.64
N PRO A 50 1.42 0.69 -3.81
CA PRO A 50 2.08 1.98 -4.01
C PRO A 50 1.05 3.13 -4.07
N ILE A 51 1.21 4.13 -3.21
CA ILE A 51 0.46 5.39 -3.30
C ILE A 51 1.26 6.33 -4.19
N ILE A 52 0.73 6.59 -5.37
CA ILE A 52 1.42 7.36 -6.41
C ILE A 52 0.98 8.82 -6.31
N SER A 53 1.94 9.69 -6.05
CA SER A 53 1.78 11.15 -6.13
C SER A 53 2.51 11.70 -7.36
N ARG A 54 2.42 13.01 -7.60
CA ARG A 54 3.07 13.62 -8.78
C ARG A 54 4.56 13.29 -8.89
N TYR A 55 5.30 13.45 -7.80
CA TYR A 55 6.76 13.28 -7.77
C TYR A 55 7.25 12.08 -6.94
N TRP A 56 6.35 11.47 -6.18
CA TRP A 56 6.71 10.51 -5.14
C TRP A 56 5.88 9.24 -5.26
N VAL A 57 6.48 8.13 -4.87
CA VAL A 57 5.77 6.87 -4.62
C VAL A 57 5.96 6.53 -3.14
N LYS A 58 4.85 6.29 -2.45
CA LYS A 58 4.83 5.98 -1.02
C LYS A 58 4.42 4.52 -0.82
N CYS A 59 5.23 3.78 -0.06
CA CYS A 59 4.92 2.43 0.41
C CYS A 59 5.14 2.38 1.93
N ILE A 60 4.26 1.68 2.63
CA ILE A 60 4.35 1.44 4.07
C ILE A 60 4.51 -0.06 4.28
N PHE A 61 5.55 -0.42 5.00
CA PHE A 61 5.87 -1.80 5.35
C PHE A 61 5.79 -2.00 6.86
N MET A 62 5.54 -3.24 7.30
CA MET A 62 5.56 -3.59 8.72
C MET A 62 6.54 -4.71 9.05
N TRP A 63 7.04 -4.65 10.29
CA TRP A 63 7.86 -5.68 10.91
C TRP A 63 7.39 -5.95 12.35
N PRO A 64 7.55 -7.18 12.84
CA PRO A 64 7.46 -7.47 14.27
C PRO A 64 8.42 -6.58 15.09
N LEU A 65 8.05 -6.23 16.32
CA LEU A 65 8.84 -5.34 17.19
C LEU A 65 10.29 -5.82 17.39
N ASP A 66 10.48 -7.14 17.53
CA ASP A 66 11.77 -7.82 17.73
C ASP A 66 12.62 -7.94 16.46
N ARG A 67 12.01 -7.68 15.30
CA ARG A 67 12.63 -7.83 13.98
C ARG A 67 12.69 -6.51 13.22
N MET A 68 13.07 -5.45 13.93
CA MET A 68 13.23 -4.12 13.33
C MET A 68 14.25 -4.17 12.16
N PRO A 69 13.91 -3.62 10.97
CA PRO A 69 14.83 -3.53 9.85
C PRO A 69 15.95 -2.54 10.15
N ASP A 70 17.19 -2.88 9.76
CA ASP A 70 18.37 -2.06 10.06
C ASP A 70 18.28 -0.66 9.42
N PRO A 71 18.28 0.44 10.19
CA PRO A 71 18.26 1.80 9.66
C PRO A 71 19.45 2.16 8.77
N ALA A 72 20.56 1.42 8.84
CA ALA A 72 21.72 1.65 7.99
C ALA A 72 21.39 1.49 6.50
N ALA A 73 20.51 0.57 6.12
CA ALA A 73 20.06 0.43 4.74
C ALA A 73 19.29 1.67 4.29
N ALA A 74 18.32 2.12 5.10
CA ALA A 74 17.51 3.32 4.80
C ALA A 74 18.37 4.58 4.61
N LYS A 75 19.49 4.71 5.35
CA LYS A 75 20.44 5.82 5.16
C LYS A 75 21.01 5.89 3.75
N ARG A 76 21.15 4.75 3.04
CA ARG A 76 21.66 4.73 1.67
C ARG A 76 20.76 5.45 0.67
N LEU A 77 19.46 5.57 0.96
CA LEU A 77 18.51 6.27 0.09
C LEU A 77 18.42 7.78 0.35
N LEU A 78 18.94 8.27 1.50
CA LEU A 78 18.87 9.69 1.86
C LEU A 78 19.57 10.62 0.85
N PRO A 79 20.77 10.29 0.31
CA PRO A 79 21.42 11.13 -0.71
C PRO A 79 20.61 11.29 -2.00
N TYR A 80 19.72 10.33 -2.29
CA TYR A 80 18.88 10.33 -3.48
C TYR A 80 17.52 11.02 -3.25
N GLY A 81 17.36 11.71 -2.11
CA GLY A 81 16.16 12.48 -1.80
C GLY A 81 14.99 11.66 -1.28
N ALA A 82 15.18 10.38 -0.98
CA ALA A 82 14.15 9.56 -0.34
C ALA A 82 13.92 9.99 1.12
N LYS A 83 12.69 9.78 1.59
CA LYS A 83 12.34 9.99 3.01
C LYS A 83 11.85 8.69 3.61
N ILE A 84 12.45 8.30 4.73
CA ILE A 84 12.09 7.08 5.45
C ILE A 84 11.70 7.46 6.88
N THR A 85 10.51 7.04 7.30
CA THR A 85 9.96 7.31 8.62
C THR A 85 9.66 6.01 9.34
N TYR A 86 10.16 5.86 10.57
CA TYR A 86 9.90 4.70 11.42
C TYR A 86 8.88 5.07 12.50
N LYS A 87 7.84 4.25 12.65
CA LYS A 87 6.78 4.46 13.64
C LYS A 87 6.52 3.17 14.41
N LYS A 88 6.52 3.24 15.74
CA LYS A 88 6.05 2.14 16.58
C LYS A 88 4.53 2.19 16.69
N GLU A 89 3.86 1.09 16.42
CA GLU A 89 2.41 1.00 16.53
C GLU A 89 1.99 -0.39 17.03
N LYS A 90 0.71 -0.57 17.32
CA LYS A 90 0.13 -1.86 17.69
C LYS A 90 -0.91 -2.28 16.67
N VAL A 91 -0.83 -3.51 16.19
CA VAL A 91 -1.84 -4.11 15.32
C VAL A 91 -2.72 -5.06 16.12
N ARG A 92 -4.03 -5.04 15.88
CA ARG A 92 -4.99 -5.94 16.53
C ARG A 92 -5.27 -7.11 15.61
N VAL A 93 -4.84 -8.29 16.03
CA VAL A 93 -5.01 -9.53 15.26
C VAL A 93 -5.94 -10.47 16.04
N PRO A 94 -6.94 -11.09 15.40
CA PRO A 94 -7.73 -12.14 16.03
C PRO A 94 -6.88 -13.39 16.22
N ILE A 95 -6.89 -13.95 17.42
CA ILE A 95 -6.23 -15.24 17.69
C ILE A 95 -7.10 -16.42 17.28
N GLU A 96 -6.47 -17.54 16.93
CA GLU A 96 -7.15 -18.81 16.76
C GLU A 96 -7.79 -19.26 18.09
N ILE A 97 -9.01 -19.78 18.03
CA ILE A 97 -9.70 -20.31 19.21
C ILE A 97 -9.18 -21.72 19.46
N ARG A 98 -8.31 -21.87 20.47
CA ARG A 98 -7.83 -23.19 20.92
C ARG A 98 -8.51 -23.63 22.21
N SER A 99 -8.93 -22.67 23.03
CA SER A 99 -9.65 -22.89 24.28
C SER A 99 -10.93 -22.05 24.37
N PRO A 100 -11.92 -22.44 25.19
CA PRO A 100 -13.11 -21.62 25.45
C PRO A 100 -12.80 -20.21 25.99
N ALA A 101 -11.63 -20.01 26.59
CA ALA A 101 -11.18 -18.71 27.09
C ALA A 101 -10.71 -17.77 25.95
N ASP A 102 -10.43 -18.29 24.76
CA ASP A 102 -9.98 -17.50 23.60
C ASP A 102 -11.14 -16.88 22.82
N ILE A 103 -12.38 -17.20 23.21
CA ILE A 103 -13.62 -16.72 22.62
C ILE A 103 -13.96 -15.34 23.19
N ARG A 104 -14.40 -14.40 22.33
CA ARG A 104 -14.95 -13.13 22.81
C ARG A 104 -16.31 -13.35 23.47
N PRO A 105 -16.59 -12.73 24.63
CA PRO A 105 -17.91 -12.82 25.25
C PRO A 105 -19.01 -12.43 24.25
N GLY A 106 -19.93 -13.35 23.97
CA GLY A 106 -21.06 -13.13 23.05
C GLY A 106 -20.76 -13.31 21.54
N SER A 107 -19.62 -13.89 21.14
CA SER A 107 -19.32 -14.14 19.72
C SER A 107 -18.52 -15.43 19.51
N HIS A 108 -18.66 -16.10 18.36
CA HIS A 108 -17.78 -17.20 17.94
C HIS A 108 -16.43 -16.73 17.37
N LYS A 109 -16.04 -15.48 17.61
CA LYS A 109 -14.79 -14.89 17.13
C LYS A 109 -13.73 -14.93 18.22
N GLY A 110 -12.51 -15.28 17.84
CA GLY A 110 -11.35 -15.24 18.73
C GLY A 110 -11.07 -13.83 19.24
N LYS A 111 -10.52 -13.73 20.46
CA LYS A 111 -10.11 -12.46 21.08
C LYS A 111 -9.14 -11.68 20.18
N LEU A 112 -9.20 -10.34 20.26
CA LEU A 112 -8.19 -9.51 19.61
C LEU A 112 -7.02 -9.38 20.57
N VAL A 113 -5.84 -9.73 20.09
CA VAL A 113 -4.59 -9.47 20.80
C VAL A 113 -3.87 -8.34 20.06
N GLU A 114 -3.28 -7.45 20.85
CA GLU A 114 -2.44 -6.36 20.33
C GLU A 114 -1.00 -6.85 20.19
N PHE A 115 -0.48 -6.84 18.97
CA PHE A 115 0.91 -7.12 18.68
C PHE A 115 1.65 -5.80 18.40
N PRO A 116 2.75 -5.50 19.11
CA PRO A 116 3.56 -4.34 18.81
C PRO A 116 4.36 -4.60 17.53
N ILE A 117 4.37 -3.60 16.65
CA ILE A 117 5.02 -3.66 15.35
C ILE A 117 5.75 -2.35 15.05
N TRP A 118 6.66 -2.41 14.09
CA TRP A 118 7.27 -1.28 13.43
C TRP A 118 6.62 -1.04 12.08
N TYR A 119 6.15 0.17 11.83
CA TYR A 119 5.87 0.66 10.49
C TYR A 119 7.08 1.42 9.95
N VAL A 120 7.45 1.14 8.71
CA VAL A 120 8.42 1.92 7.95
C VAL A 120 7.71 2.48 6.74
N GLU A 121 7.49 3.79 6.77
CA GLU A 121 7.02 4.54 5.61
C GLU A 121 8.21 4.94 4.76
N MET A 122 8.18 4.57 3.49
CA MET A 122 9.21 4.86 2.50
C MET A 122 8.61 5.71 1.40
N LEU A 123 9.16 6.91 1.21
CA LEU A 123 8.78 7.85 0.18
C LEU A 123 9.93 7.99 -0.82
N LEU A 124 9.79 7.37 -1.99
CA LEU A 124 10.81 7.39 -3.04
C LEU A 124 10.47 8.44 -4.11
N PRO A 125 11.44 9.23 -4.58
CA PRO A 125 11.23 10.09 -5.75
C PRO A 125 11.09 9.24 -7.01
N LYS A 126 10.09 9.55 -7.86
CA LYS A 126 9.89 8.86 -9.15
C LYS A 126 11.12 8.92 -10.07
N LYS A 127 11.88 10.01 -9.98
CA LYS A 127 13.12 10.19 -10.73
C LYS A 127 14.14 9.09 -10.40
N LEU A 128 14.36 8.83 -9.11
CA LEU A 128 15.26 7.76 -8.64
C LEU A 128 14.84 6.39 -9.19
N MET A 129 13.54 6.09 -9.13
CA MET A 129 13.01 4.83 -9.66
C MET A 129 13.23 4.71 -11.18
N SER A 130 13.06 5.81 -11.91
CA SER A 130 13.27 5.85 -13.37
C SER A 130 14.74 5.68 -13.75
N ASP A 131 15.64 6.38 -13.04
CA ASP A 131 17.08 6.34 -13.29
C ASP A 131 17.63 4.91 -13.05
N ILE A 132 17.21 4.26 -11.96
CA ILE A 132 17.60 2.87 -11.65
C ILE A 132 17.02 1.88 -12.67
N LYS A 133 15.76 2.07 -13.06
CA LYS A 133 15.12 1.22 -14.08
C LYS A 133 15.85 1.31 -15.40
N GLN A 134 16.20 2.51 -15.87
CA GLN A 134 16.95 2.69 -17.11
C GLN A 134 18.31 1.99 -17.02
N GLY A 135 19.08 2.21 -15.96
CA GLY A 135 20.36 1.52 -15.77
C GLY A 135 20.24 -0.01 -15.74
N SER A 136 19.15 -0.55 -15.18
CA SER A 136 18.90 -2.00 -15.18
C SER A 136 18.52 -2.56 -16.55
N VAL A 137 17.81 -1.77 -17.36
CA VAL A 137 17.32 -2.14 -18.69
C VAL A 137 18.43 -2.02 -19.74
N ASP A 138 19.27 -0.99 -19.65
CA ASP A 138 20.45 -0.81 -20.51
C ASP A 138 21.45 -1.98 -20.36
N ILE A 139 21.58 -2.52 -19.14
CA ILE A 139 22.37 -3.74 -18.88
C ILE A 139 21.73 -4.98 -19.51
N ALA A 140 20.40 -5.03 -19.57
CA ALA A 140 19.63 -6.16 -20.10
C ALA A 140 19.45 -6.13 -21.64
N GLY A 141 19.81 -5.02 -22.30
CA GLY A 141 19.78 -4.90 -23.77
C GLY A 141 18.39 -4.75 -24.40
N GLU A 142 17.37 -4.37 -23.62
CA GLU A 142 16.03 -4.04 -24.15
C GLU A 142 15.88 -2.52 -24.32
N GLU A 143 15.67 -2.01 -25.53
CA GLU A 143 15.28 -0.61 -25.74
C GLU A 143 13.80 -0.43 -25.37
N VAL A 144 13.53 0.04 -24.14
CA VAL A 144 12.15 0.33 -23.67
C VAL A 144 11.93 1.84 -23.58
N ASP A 145 10.93 2.37 -24.29
CA ASP A 145 10.48 3.75 -24.13
C ASP A 145 9.72 3.94 -22.80
N LEU A 146 10.44 4.45 -21.81
CA LEU A 146 9.96 4.67 -20.45
C LEU A 146 8.90 5.79 -20.36
N ALA A 147 8.89 6.74 -21.31
CA ALA A 147 7.95 7.85 -21.30
C ALA A 147 6.53 7.37 -21.61
N ASP A 148 6.40 6.47 -22.59
CA ASP A 148 5.12 5.86 -22.97
C ASP A 148 4.57 4.93 -21.88
N LEU A 149 5.44 4.20 -21.19
CA LEU A 149 5.06 3.36 -20.04
C LEU A 149 4.57 4.22 -18.85
N GLN A 150 5.27 5.30 -18.53
CA GLN A 150 4.85 6.22 -17.48
C GLN A 150 3.51 6.89 -17.80
N ALA A 151 3.31 7.34 -19.04
CA ALA A 151 2.05 7.92 -19.49
C ALA A 151 0.90 6.91 -19.43
N SER A 152 1.17 5.64 -19.79
CA SER A 152 0.18 4.55 -19.72
C SER A 152 -0.20 4.20 -18.26
N ILE A 153 0.78 4.20 -17.35
CA ILE A 153 0.56 4.01 -15.91
C ILE A 153 -0.28 5.16 -15.37
N GLU A 154 0.09 6.41 -15.65
CA GLU A 154 -0.65 7.59 -15.18
C GLU A 154 -2.09 7.61 -15.73
N LYS A 155 -2.27 7.29 -17.01
CA LYS A 155 -3.59 7.20 -17.65
C LYS A 155 -4.44 6.06 -17.06
N GLY A 156 -3.87 4.88 -16.84
CA GLY A 156 -4.55 3.73 -16.24
C GLY A 156 -4.95 3.93 -14.78
N LEU A 157 -4.18 4.72 -14.02
CA LEU A 157 -4.55 5.17 -12.68
C LEU A 157 -5.65 6.24 -12.71
N SER A 158 -5.60 7.19 -13.65
CA SER A 158 -6.59 8.25 -13.79
C SER A 158 -7.98 7.73 -14.21
N ASP A 159 -8.04 6.75 -15.12
CA ASP A 159 -9.30 6.15 -15.59
C ASP A 159 -10.03 5.34 -14.49
N LYS A 160 -9.31 4.86 -13.47
CA LYS A 160 -9.91 4.22 -12.29
C LYS A 160 -10.32 5.22 -11.21
N GLY A 161 -9.57 6.32 -11.04
CA GLY A 161 -9.94 7.40 -10.12
C GLY A 161 -11.22 8.15 -10.54
N ALA A 162 -11.51 8.22 -11.84
CA ALA A 162 -12.74 8.83 -12.35
C ALA A 162 -14.03 8.02 -12.09
N LYS A 163 -13.94 6.75 -11.67
CA LYS A 163 -15.12 5.90 -11.42
C LYS A 163 -15.63 5.92 -9.97
N GLU A 164 -14.94 6.60 -9.04
CA GLU A 164 -15.32 6.63 -7.62
C GLU A 164 -15.87 7.99 -7.12
N GLN A 165 -16.18 8.94 -8.02
CA GLN A 165 -16.81 10.21 -7.67
C GLN A 165 -18.13 10.44 -8.40
N ASP A 166 -19.13 9.60 -8.15
CA ASP A 166 -20.55 9.96 -8.36
C ASP A 166 -21.46 9.04 -7.53
N VAL A 167 -21.35 9.13 -6.20
CA VAL A 167 -22.39 8.63 -5.28
C VAL A 167 -22.66 9.71 -4.23
N ASN A 168 -23.00 10.92 -4.68
CA ASN A 168 -23.83 11.83 -3.90
C ASN A 168 -24.45 12.89 -4.80
N LYS A 169 -25.53 12.52 -5.50
CA LYS A 169 -26.55 13.48 -5.91
C LYS A 169 -27.85 13.08 -5.25
N GLU A 170 -28.33 14.01 -4.45
CA GLU A 170 -29.58 13.98 -3.71
C GLU A 170 -30.73 13.53 -4.63
N ALA A 171 -31.54 12.58 -4.14
CA ALA A 171 -32.77 12.19 -4.79
C ALA A 171 -33.78 13.36 -4.72
N PRO A 172 -34.48 13.71 -5.82
CA PRO A 172 -35.60 14.63 -5.76
C PRO A 172 -36.73 14.04 -4.91
N ILE A 173 -37.27 14.85 -4.01
CA ILE A 173 -38.47 14.54 -3.22
C ILE A 173 -39.66 14.64 -4.18
N GLU A 174 -40.27 13.51 -4.53
CA GLU A 174 -41.59 13.46 -5.15
C GLU A 174 -42.65 13.59 -4.04
N ASN A 175 -43.48 14.64 -4.15
CA ASN A 175 -44.67 14.81 -3.34
C ASN A 175 -45.74 13.82 -3.86
N GLU A 176 -46.11 12.85 -3.04
CA GLU A 176 -47.35 12.09 -3.24
C GLU A 176 -48.48 12.85 -2.53
N GLU A 177 -49.40 13.37 -3.34
CA GLU A 177 -50.72 13.84 -2.91
C GLU A 177 -51.52 12.64 -2.41
N GLU A 178 -51.83 12.63 -1.11
CA GLU A 178 -52.83 11.72 -0.54
C GLU A 178 -54.23 12.23 -0.89
N GLU A 179 -54.92 11.52 -1.80
CA GLU A 179 -56.37 11.65 -2.01
C GLU A 179 -57.05 10.30 -1.78
N ASN A 180 -57.72 10.17 -0.62
CA ASN A 180 -59.03 9.51 -0.39
C ASN A 180 -59.22 9.24 1.12
N GLU A 181 -60.37 9.39 1.75
CA GLU A 181 -61.66 10.02 1.47
C GLU A 181 -62.46 9.88 2.80
N GLN A 182 -63.41 10.79 3.04
CA GLN A 182 -64.66 10.56 3.81
C GLN A 182 -64.59 10.39 5.35
N ALA A 183 -64.96 11.45 6.09
CA ALA A 183 -66.09 11.51 7.04
C ALA A 183 -66.05 12.79 7.89
#